data_AF-A0A497JD32-F1
#
_entry.id   AF-A0A497JD32-F1
#
_cell.length_a   1.000
_cell.length_b   1.000
_cell.length_c   1.000
_cell.angle_alpha   90.00
_cell.angle_beta   90.00
_cell.angle_gamma   90.00
#
_symmetry.space_group_name_H-M   'P 1'
#
loop_
_entity.id
_entity.type
_entity.pdbx_description
1 polymer ?
#
loop_
_entity_poly.entity_id
_entity_poly.type
_entity_poly.pdbx_seq_one_letter_code
_entity_poly.pdbx_strand_id
1 'polypeptide(L)'
;MIVTTSRKPSQRTRSFCKRFARYIGAEYITRGKLSMKEILDMNSRIIYVTEFKGNPGRITIFDKGKEVLKINIKGVSLEYDKRKGYNRNRR
;
A
#
# COMPACT_ATOMS: atom_id res chain seq x y z
N MET A 1 -4.33 0.16 13.47
CA MET A 1 -3.91 0.88 12.25
C MET A 1 -4.24 0.02 11.06
N ILE A 2 -4.83 0.61 10.02
CA ILE A 2 -5.20 -0.10 8.79
C ILE A 2 -4.33 0.39 7.64
N VAL A 3 -3.91 -0.53 6.77
CA VAL A 3 -3.38 -0.23 5.45
C VAL A 3 -4.43 -0.58 4.41
N THR A 4 -4.74 0.34 3.51
CA THR A 4 -5.60 0.07 2.37
C THR A 4 -5.11 0.81 1.13
N THR A 5 -5.78 0.60 0.00
CA THR A 5 -5.39 1.15 -1.31
C THR A 5 -6.50 1.99 -1.92
N SER A 6 -6.19 2.67 -3.02
CA SER A 6 -7.20 3.11 -3.99
C SER A 6 -8.04 1.93 -4.53
N ARG A 7 -9.19 2.23 -5.14
CA ARG A 7 -10.05 1.21 -5.75
C ARG A 7 -9.31 0.53 -6.90
N LYS A 8 -9.56 -0.77 -7.09
CA LYS A 8 -8.98 -1.62 -8.14
C LYS A 8 -7.44 -1.55 -8.23
N PRO A 9 -6.70 -1.76 -7.11
CA PRO A 9 -5.25 -1.65 -7.12
C PRO A 9 -4.62 -2.72 -8.02
N SER A 10 -3.49 -2.38 -8.65
CA SER A 10 -2.66 -3.36 -9.35
C SER A 10 -2.22 -4.52 -8.43
N GLN A 11 -1.85 -5.65 -9.02
CA GLN A 11 -1.31 -6.79 -8.28
C GLN A 11 -0.03 -6.41 -7.51
N ARG A 12 0.84 -5.59 -8.09
CA ARG A 12 2.08 -5.13 -7.45
C ARG A 12 1.79 -4.24 -6.26
N THR A 13 0.88 -3.28 -6.40
CA THR A 13 0.47 -2.39 -5.29
C THR A 13 -0.19 -3.19 -4.16
N ARG A 14 -1.05 -4.15 -4.50
CA ARG A 14 -1.69 -5.05 -3.52
C ARG A 14 -0.66 -5.89 -2.76
N SER A 15 0.30 -6.49 -3.47
CA SER A 15 1.38 -7.28 -2.86
C SER A 15 2.28 -6.44 -1.95
N PHE A 16 2.61 -5.21 -2.37
CA PHE A 16 3.33 -4.25 -1.53
C PHE A 16 2.55 -3.97 -0.24
N CYS A 17 1.29 -3.58 -0.33
CA CYS A 17 0.49 -3.19 0.84
C CYS A 17 0.27 -4.34 1.83
N LYS A 18 0.00 -5.55 1.36
CA LYS A 18 -0.14 -6.74 2.23
C LYS A 18 1.13 -7.02 3.04
N ARG A 19 2.30 -6.91 2.40
CA ARG A 19 3.60 -7.12 3.05
C ARG A 19 3.96 -5.98 3.98
N PHE A 20 3.73 -4.74 3.53
CA PHE A 20 3.97 -3.54 4.31
C PHE A 20 3.14 -3.52 5.60
N ALA A 21 1.84 -3.83 5.49
CA ALA A 21 0.96 -3.96 6.65
C ALA A 21 1.50 -4.97 7.67
N ARG A 22 1.87 -6.17 7.22
CA ARG A 22 2.48 -7.19 8.08
C ARG A 22 3.76 -6.69 8.77
N TYR A 23 4.63 -6.00 8.04
CA TYR A 23 5.91 -5.52 8.58
C TYR A 23 5.73 -4.48 9.69
N ILE A 24 4.72 -3.62 9.58
CA ILE A 24 4.45 -2.56 10.56
C ILE A 24 3.41 -2.96 11.62
N GLY A 25 3.00 -4.23 11.67
CA GLY A 25 1.99 -4.73 12.61
C GLY A 25 0.58 -4.16 12.37
N ALA A 26 0.25 -3.80 11.12
CA ALA A 26 -1.07 -3.29 10.73
C ALA A 26 -1.89 -4.34 9.97
N GLU A 27 -3.20 -4.13 9.95
CA GLU A 27 -4.12 -4.94 9.17
C GLU A 27 -4.23 -4.39 7.74
N TYR A 28 -4.20 -5.27 6.74
CA TYR A 28 -4.53 -4.90 5.36
C TYR A 28 -6.01 -5.14 5.09
N ILE A 29 -6.74 -4.07 4.77
CA ILE A 29 -8.16 -4.17 4.39
C ILE A 29 -8.31 -3.94 2.88
N THR A 30 -9.09 -4.80 2.24
CA THR A 30 -9.42 -4.67 0.82
C THR A 30 -10.34 -3.47 0.60
N ARG A 31 -9.95 -2.57 -0.31
CA ARG A 31 -10.72 -1.36 -0.61
C ARG A 31 -12.15 -1.63 -1.08
N GLY A 32 -12.36 -2.58 -2.00
CA GLY A 32 -13.67 -2.92 -2.53
C GLY A 32 -14.45 -1.71 -3.07
N LYS A 33 -15.73 -1.61 -2.68
CA LYS A 33 -16.62 -0.48 -3.01
C LYS A 33 -16.65 0.61 -1.95
N LEU A 34 -15.94 0.44 -0.82
CA LEU A 34 -15.95 1.38 0.29
C LEU A 34 -15.55 2.79 -0.18
N SER A 35 -16.29 3.78 0.28
CA SER A 35 -15.96 5.19 0.18
C SER A 35 -14.76 5.53 1.06
N MET A 36 -14.17 6.71 0.86
CA MET A 36 -13.11 7.17 1.76
C MET A 36 -13.63 7.44 3.17
N LYS A 37 -14.86 7.96 3.29
CA LYS A 37 -15.49 8.22 4.60
C LYS A 37 -15.61 6.93 5.41
N GLU A 38 -16.20 5.89 4.82
CA GLU A 38 -16.33 4.57 5.47
C GLU A 38 -14.97 4.03 5.95
N ILE A 39 -13.90 4.19 5.15
CA ILE A 39 -12.55 3.75 5.55
C ILE A 39 -12.01 4.56 6.73
N LEU A 40 -12.17 5.89 6.69
CA LEU A 40 -11.68 6.77 7.76
C LEU A 40 -12.45 6.55 9.06
N ASP A 41 -13.71 6.12 8.98
CA ASP A 41 -14.54 5.77 10.13
C ASP A 41 -14.18 4.41 10.74
N MET A 42 -13.50 3.50 10.01
CA MET A 42 -13.10 2.17 10.51
C MET A 42 -11.96 2.20 11.53
N ASN A 43 -11.06 3.19 11.45
CA ASN A 43 -9.95 3.28 12.39
C ASN A 43 -9.40 4.70 12.48
N SER A 44 -8.96 5.09 13.66
CA SER A 44 -8.34 6.39 13.88
C SER A 44 -7.07 6.58 13.06
N ARG A 45 -6.33 5.52 12.71
CA ARG A 45 -5.10 5.62 11.91
C ARG A 45 -5.17 4.77 10.65
N ILE A 46 -5.23 5.45 9.50
CA ILE A 46 -5.30 4.84 8.17
C ILE A 46 -4.06 5.19 7.37
N ILE A 47 -3.44 4.17 6.79
CA ILE A 47 -2.43 4.29 5.75
C ILE A 47 -3.11 3.97 4.42
N TYR A 48 -3.19 4.98 3.56
CA TYR A 48 -3.81 4.90 2.26
C TYR A 48 -2.75 4.94 1.16
N VAL A 49 -2.69 3.90 0.33
CA VAL A 49 -1.70 3.80 -0.75
C VAL A 49 -2.37 3.96 -2.12
N THR A 50 -1.92 4.93 -2.90
CA THR A 50 -2.34 5.08 -4.30
C THR A 50 -1.27 4.57 -5.25
N GLU A 51 -1.69 4.23 -6.46
CA GLU A 51 -0.81 3.76 -7.51
C GLU A 51 -0.40 4.86 -8.49
N PHE A 52 0.74 4.65 -9.13
CA PHE A 52 1.22 5.39 -10.30
C PHE A 52 1.68 4.38 -11.34
N LYS A 53 1.02 4.34 -12.50
CA LYS A 53 1.30 3.38 -13.59
C LYS A 53 1.44 1.94 -13.09
N GLY A 54 0.53 1.50 -12.22
CA GLY A 54 0.50 0.15 -11.66
C GLY A 54 1.55 -0.15 -10.57
N ASN A 55 2.36 0.82 -10.16
CA ASN A 55 3.27 0.71 -9.01
C ASN A 55 2.70 1.47 -7.80
N PRO A 56 3.07 1.11 -6.55
CA PRO A 56 2.87 2.01 -5.41
C PRO A 56 3.47 3.38 -5.70
N GLY A 57 2.66 4.44 -5.65
CA GLY A 57 3.07 5.78 -6.06
C GLY A 57 3.04 6.79 -4.92
N ARG A 58 2.15 6.64 -3.94
CA ARG A 58 2.06 7.52 -2.78
C ARG A 58 1.47 6.80 -1.58
N ILE A 59 1.99 7.13 -0.40
CA ILE A 59 1.40 6.81 0.89
C ILE A 59 0.85 8.09 1.49
N THR A 60 -0.40 8.06 1.90
CA THR A 60 -1.04 9.11 2.69
C THR A 60 -1.43 8.53 4.04
N ILE A 61 -1.03 9.17 5.14
CA ILE A 61 -1.42 8.78 6.49
C ILE A 61 -2.51 9.73 6.97
N PHE A 62 -3.60 9.15 7.46
CA PHE A 62 -4.66 9.84 8.15
C PHE A 62 -4.62 9.49 9.64
N ASP A 63 -4.81 10.50 10.49
CA ASP A 63 -5.02 10.37 11.92
C ASP A 63 -6.31 11.10 12.29
N LYS A 64 -7.25 10.39 12.91
CA LYS A 64 -8.59 10.87 13.29
C LYS A 64 -9.31 11.58 12.12
N GLY A 65 -9.26 10.96 10.94
CA GLY A 65 -9.88 11.47 9.72
C GLY A 65 -9.13 12.62 9.03
N LYS A 66 -8.06 13.17 9.64
CA LYS A 66 -7.26 14.24 9.06
C LYS A 66 -6.01 13.68 8.42
N GLU A 67 -5.66 14.21 7.26
CA GLU A 67 -4.38 13.90 6.64
C GLU A 67 -3.23 14.51 7.47
N VAL A 68 -2.25 13.70 7.84
CA VAL A 68 -1.10 14.13 8.65
C VAL A 68 0.23 13.95 7.93
N LEU A 69 0.31 13.10 6.91
CA LEU A 69 1.54 12.87 6.16
C LEU A 69 1.25 12.40 4.73
N LYS A 70 2.08 12.85 3.78
CA LYS A 70 2.14 12.36 2.41
C LYS A 70 3.58 12.03 2.02
N ILE A 71 3.79 10.83 1.48
CA ILE A 71 5.09 10.37 0.99
C ILE A 71 4.93 9.88 -0.44
N ASN A 72 5.64 10.49 -1.39
CA ASN A 72 5.71 9.99 -2.75
C ASN A 72 6.71 8.83 -2.86
N ILE A 73 6.33 7.77 -3.55
CA ILE A 73 7.18 6.61 -3.79
C ILE A 73 7.71 6.68 -5.21
N LYS A 74 9.04 6.78 -5.37
CA LYS A 74 9.67 6.68 -6.69
C LYS A 74 9.78 5.24 -7.19
N GLY A 75 9.97 4.29 -6.27
CA GLY A 75 10.07 2.87 -6.62
C GLY A 75 10.03 1.99 -5.38
N VAL A 76 9.62 0.73 -5.59
CA VAL A 76 9.68 -0.33 -4.57
C VAL A 76 10.33 -1.55 -5.19
N SER A 77 11.09 -2.31 -4.40
CA SER A 77 11.53 -3.66 -4.74
C SER A 77 10.86 -4.64 -3.79
N LEU A 78 10.12 -5.60 -4.33
CA LEU A 78 9.53 -6.67 -3.57
C LEU A 78 10.45 -7.88 -3.55
N GLU A 79 10.28 -8.77 -2.57
CA GLU A 79 11.17 -9.92 -2.37
C GLU A 79 11.28 -10.82 -3.62
N TYR A 80 10.18 -10.99 -4.35
CA TYR A 80 10.18 -11.77 -5.59
C TYR A 80 10.93 -11.07 -6.76
N ASP A 81 11.11 -9.75 -6.70
CA ASP A 81 11.94 -9.04 -7.68
C ASP A 81 13.42 -9.41 -7.49
N LYS A 82 13.85 -9.60 -6.24
CA LYS A 82 15.22 -10.01 -5.89
C LYS A 82 15.55 -11.41 -6.43
N ARG A 83 14.59 -12.34 -6.36
CA ARG A 83 14.76 -13.72 -6.88
C ARG A 83 14.94 -13.75 -8.41
N LYS A 84 14.29 -12.84 -9.16
CA LYS A 84 14.49 -12.71 -10.61
C LYS A 84 15.87 -12.17 -10.97
N GLY A 85 16.41 -11.25 -10.18
CA GLY A 85 17.78 -10.75 -10.36
C GLY A 85 18.84 -11.84 -10.20
N TYR A 86 18.70 -12.67 -9.15
CA TYR A 86 19.58 -13.80 -8.90
C TYR A 86 19.59 -14.83 -10.06
N ASN A 87 18.43 -15.16 -10.62
CA ASN A 87 18.33 -16.11 -11.73
C ASN A 87 18.84 -15.57 -13.08
N ARG A 88 18.89 -14.24 -13.27
CA ARG A 88 19.46 -13.63 -14.48
C ARG A 88 20.99 -13.66 -14.49
N ASN A 89 21.64 -13.53 -13.33
CA ASN A 89 23.10 -13.59 -13.21
C ASN A 89 23.69 -15.02 -13.31
N ARG A 90 22.84 -16.02 -13.57
CA ARG A 90 23.22 -17.44 -13.75
C ARG A 90 23.13 -17.93 -15.19
N ARG A 91 22.74 -17.07 -16.13
CA ARG A 91 22.74 -17.33 -17.57
C ARG A 91 23.83 -16.49 -18.21
#